data_AF-A0A4Q5MYB2-F1
#
_entry.id   AF-A0A4Q5MYB2-F1
#
_cell.length_a   1.000
_cell.length_b   1.000
_cell.length_c   1.000
_cell.angle_alpha   90.00
_cell.angle_beta   90.00
_cell.angle_gamma   90.00
#
_symmetry.space_group_name_H-M   'P 1'
#
loop_
_entity.id
_entity.type
_entity.pdbx_description
1 polymer ?
#
loop_
_entity_poly.entity_id
_entity_poly.type
_entity_poly.pdbx_seq_one_letter_code
_entity_poly.pdbx_strand_id
1 'polypeptide(L)'
;MPRGRAWTAEERKLWRNLWKSPQANEWDDSYVAAVAAYVCHASAIYDSSASAWQAQEMRHLGGQLGLTPAGMTALGWVIRHE
;
A
#
# COMPACT_ATOMS: atom_id res chain seq x y z
N MET A 1 -6.66 8.29 6.15
CA MET A 1 -5.41 8.93 5.70
C MET A 1 -4.87 9.81 6.82
N PRO A 2 -3.59 9.68 7.20
CA PRO A 2 -2.97 10.52 8.21
C PRO A 2 -3.08 12.02 7.87
N ARG A 3 -3.27 12.83 8.91
CA ARG A 3 -3.22 14.29 8.85
C ARG A 3 -1.75 14.75 8.87
N GLY A 4 -1.41 15.85 8.21
CA GLY A 4 -0.04 16.42 8.24
C GLY A 4 0.58 16.73 6.88
N ARG A 5 -0.03 16.30 5.77
CA ARG A 5 0.32 16.72 4.41
C ARG A 5 -0.90 16.88 3.53
N ALA A 6 -0.74 17.63 2.44
CA ALA A 6 -1.69 17.58 1.34
C ALA A 6 -1.55 16.23 0.61
N TRP A 7 -2.68 15.70 0.17
CA TRP A 7 -2.74 14.47 -0.62
C TRP A 7 -3.29 14.82 -2.01
N THR A 8 -2.72 14.24 -3.06
CA THR A 8 -3.20 14.46 -4.43
C THR A 8 -4.50 13.71 -4.69
N ALA A 9 -5.17 13.98 -5.82
CA ALA A 9 -6.37 13.24 -6.20
C ALA A 9 -6.05 11.74 -6.42
N GLU A 10 -4.93 11.44 -7.08
CA GLU A 10 -4.49 10.07 -7.37
C GLU A 10 -4.06 9.32 -6.11
N GLU A 11 -3.37 9.96 -5.16
CA GLU A 11 -3.03 9.33 -3.87
C GLU A 11 -4.29 8.96 -3.08
N ARG A 12 -5.30 9.85 -3.05
CA ARG A 12 -6.59 9.54 -2.41
C ARG A 12 -7.32 8.39 -3.12
N LYS A 13 -7.22 8.31 -4.44
CA LYS A 13 -7.82 7.23 -5.24
C LYS A 13 -7.13 5.90 -4.94
N LEU A 14 -5.80 5.86 -4.96
CA LEU A 14 -5.03 4.67 -4.61
C LEU A 14 -5.33 4.21 -3.18
N TRP A 15 -5.32 5.14 -2.21
CA TRP A 15 -5.72 4.86 -0.84
C TRP A 15 -7.09 4.16 -0.77
N ARG A 16 -8.12 4.74 -1.39
CA ARG A 16 -9.46 4.16 -1.38
C ARG A 16 -9.51 2.79 -2.05
N ASN A 17 -8.75 2.58 -3.12
CA ASN A 17 -8.72 1.30 -3.81
C ASN A 17 -8.07 0.21 -2.94
N LEU A 18 -6.99 0.54 -2.23
CA LEU A 18 -6.34 -0.37 -1.29
C LEU A 18 -7.30 -0.78 -0.17
N TRP A 19 -7.97 0.17 0.49
CA TRP A 19 -8.95 -0.15 1.55
C TRP A 19 -10.24 -0.80 1.06
N LYS A 20 -10.42 -0.95 -0.26
CA LYS A 20 -11.51 -1.71 -0.87
C LYS A 20 -11.07 -3.05 -1.44
N SER A 21 -9.78 -3.36 -1.39
CA SER A 21 -9.27 -4.64 -1.90
C SER A 21 -9.54 -5.76 -0.89
N PRO A 22 -9.55 -7.03 -1.32
CA PRO A 22 -9.74 -8.16 -0.40
C PRO A 22 -8.74 -8.19 0.76
N GLN A 23 -7.50 -7.73 0.54
CA GLN A 23 -6.47 -7.62 1.57
C GLN A 23 -6.88 -6.72 2.73
N ALA A 24 -7.69 -5.69 2.49
CA ALA A 24 -8.13 -4.77 3.51
C ALA A 24 -8.99 -5.44 4.60
N ASN A 25 -9.56 -6.62 4.34
CA ASN A 25 -10.27 -7.40 5.36
C ASN A 25 -9.34 -7.89 6.47
N GLU A 26 -8.04 -8.05 6.17
CA GLU A 26 -7.00 -8.48 7.12
C GLU A 26 -6.29 -7.29 7.78
N TRP A 27 -6.65 -6.05 7.41
CA TRP A 27 -6.03 -4.84 7.94
C TRP A 27 -6.90 -4.22 9.03
N ASP A 28 -6.28 -3.90 10.17
CA ASP A 28 -6.86 -3.04 11.19
C ASP A 28 -6.23 -1.63 11.17
N ASP A 29 -6.56 -0.82 12.17
CA ASP A 29 -6.05 0.54 12.30
C ASP A 29 -4.51 0.62 12.37
N SER A 30 -3.81 -0.45 12.76
CA SER A 30 -2.34 -0.47 12.81
C SER A 30 -1.70 -0.38 11.41
N TYR A 31 -2.42 -0.78 10.36
CA TYR A 31 -1.94 -0.75 8.97
C TYR A 31 -2.03 0.65 8.34
N VAL A 32 -2.74 1.59 8.97
CA VAL A 32 -2.96 2.96 8.43
C VAL A 32 -1.64 3.65 8.05
N ALA A 33 -0.60 3.52 8.88
CA ALA A 33 0.71 4.12 8.62
C ALA A 33 1.43 3.44 7.45
N ALA A 34 1.43 2.11 7.40
CA ALA A 34 2.07 1.34 6.33
C ALA A 34 1.40 1.57 4.97
N VAL A 35 0.06 1.59 4.93
CA VAL A 35 -0.70 1.92 3.71
C VAL A 35 -0.41 3.35 3.26
N ALA A 36 -0.30 4.30 4.19
CA ALA A 36 0.02 5.70 3.86
C ALA A 36 1.41 5.84 3.25
N ALA A 37 2.41 5.16 3.83
CA ALA A 37 3.78 5.14 3.32
C ALA A 37 3.81 4.50 1.92
N TYR A 38 3.13 3.37 1.73
CA TYR A 38 3.04 2.70 0.43
C TYR A 38 2.46 3.63 -0.63
N VAL A 39 1.36 4.33 -0.34
CA VAL A 39 0.74 5.29 -1.27
C VAL A 39 1.72 6.41 -1.65
N CYS A 40 2.46 6.97 -0.69
CA CYS A 40 3.46 8.00 -0.97
C CYS A 40 4.55 7.50 -1.91
N HIS A 41 5.11 6.31 -1.63
CA HIS A 41 6.19 5.74 -2.44
C HIS A 41 5.73 5.29 -3.82
N ALA A 42 4.55 4.68 -3.92
CA ALA A 42 3.96 4.30 -5.21
C ALA A 42 3.69 5.53 -6.08
N SER A 43 3.14 6.61 -5.50
CA SER A 43 2.90 7.86 -6.23
C SER A 43 4.20 8.48 -6.74
N ALA A 44 5.28 8.46 -5.94
CA ALA A 44 6.58 8.96 -6.38
C ALA A 44 7.18 8.13 -7.52
N ILE A 45 6.95 6.81 -7.55
CA ILE A 45 7.38 5.97 -8.68
C ILE A 45 6.60 6.34 -9.95
N TYR A 46 5.28 6.49 -9.85
CA TYR A 46 4.45 6.83 -11.02
C TYR A 46 4.81 8.19 -11.61
N ASP A 47 5.17 9.15 -10.76
CA ASP A 47 5.62 10.48 -11.16
C ASP A 47 7.11 10.53 -11.55
N SER A 48 7.80 9.38 -11.60
CA SER A 48 9.24 9.28 -11.90
C SER A 48 10.14 10.14 -11.01
N SER A 49 9.66 10.49 -9.81
CA SER A 49 10.37 11.32 -8.82
C SER A 49 10.97 10.48 -7.68
N ALA A 50 10.73 9.17 -7.66
CA ALA A 50 11.27 8.26 -6.66
C ALA A 50 12.78 8.01 -6.81
N SER A 51 13.49 8.08 -5.69
CA SER A 51 14.83 7.51 -5.52
C SER A 51 14.79 5.97 -5.48
N ALA A 52 15.95 5.34 -5.70
CA ALA A 52 16.09 3.88 -5.63
C ALA A 52 15.66 3.30 -4.26
N TRP A 53 15.94 4.03 -3.17
CA TRP A 53 15.52 3.64 -1.82
C TRP A 53 13.99 3.67 -1.68
N GLN A 54 13.30 4.70 -2.18
CA GLN A 54 11.83 4.76 -2.15
C GLN A 54 11.21 3.62 -2.97
N ALA A 55 11.82 3.25 -4.10
CA ALA A 55 11.36 2.12 -4.91
C ALA A 55 11.59 0.76 -4.22
N GLN A 56 12.65 0.63 -3.41
CA GLN A 56 12.86 -0.54 -2.56
C GLN A 56 11.83 -0.60 -1.42
N GLU A 57 11.61 0.52 -0.75
CA GLU A 57 10.66 0.60 0.37
C GLU A 57 9.23 0.30 -0.08
N MET A 58 8.80 0.81 -1.25
CA MET A 58 7.50 0.46 -1.83
C MET A 58 7.34 -1.05 -2.02
N ARG A 59 8.38 -1.74 -2.54
CA ARG A 59 8.33 -3.20 -2.75
C ARG A 59 8.28 -3.95 -1.42
N HIS A 60 9.01 -3.49 -0.42
CA HIS A 60 8.99 -4.07 0.92
C HIS A 60 7.61 -3.94 1.56
N LEU A 61 7.05 -2.73 1.58
CA LEU A 61 5.69 -2.46 2.07
C LEU A 61 4.65 -3.25 1.30
N GLY A 62 4.77 -3.37 -0.02
CA GLY A 62 3.86 -4.19 -0.83
C GLY A 62 3.85 -5.67 -0.42
N GLY A 63 4.99 -6.19 0.05
CA GLY A 63 5.07 -7.52 0.67
C GLY A 63 4.34 -7.58 2.02
N GLN A 64 4.65 -6.65 2.92
CA GLN A 64 4.06 -6.61 4.27
C GLN A 64 2.55 -6.36 4.28
N LEU A 65 2.04 -5.63 3.29
CA LEU A 65 0.61 -5.36 3.11
C LEU A 65 -0.12 -6.50 2.39
N GLY A 66 0.57 -7.59 2.03
CA GLY A 66 -0.04 -8.70 1.29
C GLY A 66 -0.52 -8.32 -0.13
N LEU A 67 0.05 -7.26 -0.73
CA LEU A 67 -0.29 -6.80 -2.08
C LEU A 67 0.44 -7.57 -3.18
N THR A 68 1.35 -8.47 -2.81
CA THR A 68 2.12 -9.31 -3.73
C THR A 68 1.85 -10.79 -3.44
N PRO A 69 1.94 -11.70 -4.43
CA PRO A 69 1.80 -13.14 -4.20
C PRO A 69 2.73 -13.67 -3.12
N ALA A 70 4.00 -13.24 -3.12
CA ALA A 70 4.97 -13.63 -2.09
C ALA A 70 4.57 -13.13 -0.69
N GLY A 71 4.09 -11.89 -0.59
CA GLY A 71 3.59 -11.32 0.66
C GLY A 71 2.38 -12.07 1.21
N MET A 72 1.41 -12.39 0.34
CA MET A 72 0.24 -13.18 0.73
C MET A 72 0.62 -14.56 1.25
N THR A 73 1.51 -15.27 0.55
CA THR A 73 2.02 -16.57 0.99
C THR A 73 2.71 -16.47 2.36
N ALA A 74 3.54 -15.45 2.57
CA ALA A 74 4.26 -15.25 3.84
C ALA A 74 3.32 -14.95 5.01
N LEU A 75 2.21 -14.24 4.75
CA LEU A 75 1.18 -13.91 5.74
C LEU A 75 0.15 -15.04 5.95
N GLY A 76 0.24 -16.12 5.16
CA GLY A 76 -0.77 -17.19 5.15
C GLY A 76 -2.11 -16.75 4.57
N TRP A 77 -2.14 -15.64 3.82
CA TRP A 77 -3.36 -15.08 3.26
C TRP A 77 -3.71 -15.78 1.95
N VAL A 78 -4.96 -16.22 1.82
CA VAL A 78 -5.52 -16.76 0.60
C VAL A 78 -6.62 -15.81 0.15
N ILE A 79 -6.44 -15.15 -1.00
CA ILE A 79 -7.55 -14.39 -1.61
C ILE A 79 -8.62 -15.39 -2.02
N ARG A 80 -9.75 -15.38 -1.33
CA ARG A 80 -10.96 -16.06 -1.80
C ARG A 80 -11.78 -15.06 -2.61
N HIS A 81 -12.12 -15.42 -3.82
CA HIS A 81 -13.19 -14.77 -4.55
C HIS A 81 -14.50 -15.43 -4.11
N GLU A 82 -15.41 -14.65 -3.52
CA GLU A 82 -16.82 -15.03 -3.40
C GLU A 82 -17.55 -14.81 -4.73
#